data_AF-A0A4Y3TPJ7-F1
#
_entry.id   AF-A0A4Y3TPJ7-F1
#
_cell.length_a   1.000
_cell.length_b   1.000
_cell.length_c   1.000
_cell.angle_alpha   90.00
_cell.angle_beta   90.00
_cell.angle_gamma   90.00
#
_symmetry.space_group_name_H-M   'P 1'
#
loop_
_entity.id
_entity.type
_entity.pdbx_description
1 polymer ?
#
loop_
_entity_poly.entity_id
_entity_poly.type
_entity_poly.pdbx_seq_one_letter_code
_entity_poly.pdbx_strand_id
1 'polypeptide(L)'
;MTRFKQTAPTFILPRVLQDLVWAITQAQTLEQLSAVLLSIPEKCNMLHVVYYFSGLGDKLLNPSNFTCTSYPVEWQKRYYMQDYMHVDPVMQRSLQSSLPFEWQQLEIEKIRRVIKF
;
A
#
# COMPACT_ATOMS: atom_id res chain seq x y z
N MET A 1 9.64 -20.34 11.04
CA MET A 1 9.70 -19.85 9.64
C MET A 1 8.42 -20.25 8.94
N THR A 2 7.41 -19.38 8.95
CA THR A 2 6.13 -19.66 8.31
C THR A 2 6.28 -19.37 6.82
N ARG A 3 6.29 -20.43 6.00
CA ARG A 3 6.31 -20.33 4.55
C ARG A 3 4.96 -19.75 4.11
N PHE A 4 4.94 -18.49 3.68
CA PHE A 4 3.80 -17.94 2.95
C PHE A 4 3.65 -18.80 1.70
N LYS A 5 2.68 -19.73 1.71
CA LYS A 5 2.29 -20.44 0.51
C LYS A 5 1.87 -19.37 -0.50
N GLN A 6 2.40 -19.41 -1.72
CA GLN A 6 1.79 -18.70 -2.84
C GLN A 6 0.34 -19.18 -2.89
N THR A 7 -0.56 -18.37 -2.35
CA THR A 7 -1.99 -18.51 -2.58
C THR A 7 -2.19 -18.27 -4.06
N ALA A 8 -3.02 -19.12 -4.70
CA ALA A 8 -3.50 -18.87 -6.05
C ALA A 8 -3.89 -17.39 -6.20
N PRO A 9 -3.71 -16.76 -7.37
CA PRO A 9 -4.10 -15.37 -7.57
C PRO A 9 -5.50 -15.18 -7.00
N THR A 10 -5.69 -14.19 -6.14
CA THR A 10 -7.01 -13.86 -5.63
C THR A 10 -7.86 -13.50 -6.85
N PHE A 11 -8.67 -14.44 -7.30
CA PHE A 11 -9.70 -14.16 -8.29
C PHE A 11 -10.76 -13.34 -7.58
N ILE A 12 -10.70 -12.01 -7.76
CA ILE A 12 -11.80 -11.14 -7.38
C ILE A 12 -12.96 -11.52 -8.29
N LEU A 13 -14.05 -12.01 -7.68
CA LEU A 13 -15.25 -12.35 -8.42
C LEU A 13 -15.71 -11.11 -9.22
N PRO A 14 -16.12 -11.23 -10.49
CA PRO A 14 -16.52 -10.07 -11.30
C PRO A 14 -17.56 -9.18 -10.63
N ARG A 15 -18.49 -9.78 -9.86
CA ARG A 15 -19.47 -9.05 -9.07
C ARG A 15 -18.84 -8.23 -7.94
N VAL A 16 -17.91 -8.82 -7.19
CA VAL A 16 -17.18 -8.13 -6.12
C VAL A 16 -16.38 -6.95 -6.70
N LEU A 17 -15.74 -7.15 -7.85
CA LEU A 17 -15.02 -6.09 -8.55
C LEU A 17 -15.97 -4.95 -8.95
N GLN A 18 -17.10 -5.28 -9.59
CA GLN A 18 -18.10 -4.30 -10.00
C GLN A 18 -18.65 -3.51 -8.82
N ASP A 19 -18.95 -4.19 -7.70
CA ASP A 19 -19.48 -3.56 -6.48
C ASP A 19 -18.45 -2.60 -5.86
N LEU A 20 -17.17 -2.98 -5.85
CA LEU A 20 -16.07 -2.12 -5.40
C LEU A 20 -15.90 -0.90 -6.30
N VAL A 21 -15.87 -1.08 -7.62
CA VAL A 21 -15.76 0.02 -8.59
C VAL A 21 -16.94 0.99 -8.40
N TRP A 22 -18.16 0.46 -8.33
CA TRP A 22 -19.35 1.27 -8.09
C TRP A 22 -19.23 2.07 -6.79
N ALA A 23 -18.91 1.41 -5.67
CA ALA A 23 -18.78 2.07 -4.38
C ALA A 23 -17.71 3.19 -4.37
N ILE A 24 -16.57 2.98 -5.04
CA ILE A 24 -15.53 4.01 -5.19
C ILE A 24 -16.07 5.20 -5.99
N THR A 25 -16.76 4.95 -7.12
CA THR A 25 -17.31 6.04 -7.96
C THR A 25 -18.44 6.84 -7.31
N GLN A 26 -19.12 6.27 -6.32
CA GLN A 26 -20.19 6.94 -5.57
C GLN A 26 -19.70 7.66 -4.32
N ALA A 27 -18.45 7.46 -3.89
CA ALA A 27 -17.90 8.14 -2.72
C ALA A 27 -17.70 9.64 -3.00
N GLN A 28 -18.29 10.49 -2.16
CA GLN A 28 -18.22 11.95 -2.29
C GLN A 28 -17.31 12.60 -1.22
N THR A 29 -16.87 11.83 -0.23
CA THR A 29 -15.96 12.29 0.82
C THR A 29 -14.80 11.32 1.02
N LEU A 30 -13.71 11.80 1.63
CA LEU A 30 -12.54 10.97 1.93
C LEU A 30 -12.85 9.88 2.96
N GLU A 31 -13.78 10.14 3.88
CA GLU A 31 -14.26 9.17 4.86
C GLU A 31 -15.04 8.04 4.18
N GLN A 32 -15.91 8.38 3.23
CA GLN A 32 -16.64 7.40 2.43
C GLN A 32 -15.67 6.56 1.58
N LEU A 33 -14.72 7.20 0.92
CA LEU A 33 -13.68 6.50 0.15
C LEU A 33 -12.87 5.57 1.06
N SER A 34 -12.46 6.05 2.24
CA SER A 34 -11.71 5.26 3.21
C SER A 34 -12.49 4.03 3.66
N ALA A 35 -13.79 4.17 3.95
CA ALA A 35 -14.64 3.05 4.34
C ALA A 35 -14.72 1.97 3.23
N VAL A 36 -14.80 2.39 1.96
CA VAL A 36 -14.79 1.47 0.82
C VAL A 36 -13.45 0.75 0.71
N LEU A 37 -12.33 1.49 0.77
CA LEU A 37 -10.98 0.92 0.68
C LEU A 37 -10.69 -0.07 1.81
N LEU A 38 -11.09 0.26 3.04
CA LEU A 38 -10.92 -0.62 4.21
C LEU A 38 -11.74 -1.91 4.15
N SER A 39 -12.74 -2.01 3.26
CA SER A 39 -13.49 -3.25 3.00
C SER A 39 -12.78 -4.22 2.03
N ILE A 40 -11.76 -3.75 1.30
CA ILE A 40 -11.04 -4.56 0.29
C ILE A 40 -10.39 -5.80 0.89
N PRO A 41 -9.69 -5.76 2.04
CA PRO A 41 -9.03 -6.93 2.62
C PRO A 41 -9.96 -8.12 2.80
N GLU A 42 -11.16 -7.88 3.35
CA GLU A 42 -12.18 -8.90 3.55
C GLU A 42 -12.69 -9.47 2.22
N LYS A 43 -13.02 -8.60 1.27
CA LYS A 43 -13.60 -8.98 -0.03
C LYS A 43 -12.61 -9.68 -0.97
N CYS A 44 -11.32 -9.42 -0.80
CA CYS A 44 -10.25 -9.89 -1.68
C CYS A 44 -9.25 -10.82 -0.97
N ASN A 45 -9.58 -11.31 0.24
CA ASN A 45 -8.72 -12.19 1.02
C ASN A 45 -7.27 -11.66 1.17
N MET A 46 -7.13 -10.36 1.44
CA MET A 46 -5.85 -9.71 1.72
C MET A 46 -5.71 -9.46 3.22
N LEU A 47 -4.49 -9.43 3.74
CA LEU A 47 -4.26 -9.13 5.15
C LEU A 47 -4.42 -7.64 5.44
N HIS A 48 -3.81 -6.79 4.61
CA HIS A 48 -3.87 -5.35 4.77
C HIS A 48 -3.96 -4.65 3.41
N VAL A 49 -4.49 -3.43 3.43
CA VAL A 49 -4.53 -2.51 2.29
C VAL A 49 -3.98 -1.16 2.73
N VAL A 50 -3.31 -0.48 1.80
CA VAL A 50 -2.92 0.92 1.95
C VAL A 50 -3.18 1.65 0.64
N TYR A 51 -3.77 2.83 0.76
CA TYR A 51 -3.84 3.83 -0.30
C TYR A 51 -3.11 5.07 0.21
N TYR A 52 -2.15 5.54 -0.58
CA TYR A 52 -1.37 6.73 -0.28
C TYR A 52 -1.42 7.67 -1.47
N PHE A 53 -1.91 8.89 -1.25
CA PHE A 53 -1.84 9.93 -2.26
C PHE A 53 -0.43 10.54 -2.27
N SER A 54 0.34 10.31 -3.33
CA SER A 54 1.74 10.75 -3.38
C SER A 54 1.91 12.26 -3.42
N GLY A 55 0.89 13.02 -3.81
CA GLY A 55 1.04 14.44 -4.12
C GLY A 55 1.77 14.67 -5.45
N LEU A 56 2.05 15.93 -5.74
CA LEU A 56 2.71 16.41 -6.96
C LEU A 56 3.67 17.56 -6.62
N GLY A 57 4.73 17.73 -7.43
CA GLY A 57 5.72 18.79 -7.27
C GLY A 57 6.34 18.80 -5.87
N ASP A 58 6.37 19.97 -5.23
CA ASP A 58 6.96 20.16 -3.89
C ASP A 58 6.21 19.43 -2.76
N LYS A 59 5.02 18.88 -3.04
CA LYS A 59 4.22 18.07 -2.09
C LYS A 59 4.37 16.56 -2.32
N LEU A 60 5.29 16.16 -3.20
CA LEU A 60 5.58 14.76 -3.46
C LEU A 60 6.11 14.08 -2.18
N LEU A 61 5.53 12.93 -1.83
CA LEU A 61 5.86 12.16 -0.62
C LEU A 61 5.71 12.96 0.69
N ASN A 62 4.78 13.92 0.74
CA ASN A 62 4.50 14.64 1.98
C ASN A 62 3.71 13.73 2.97
N PRO A 63 4.15 13.57 4.23
CA PRO A 63 3.46 12.72 5.21
C PRO A 63 2.06 13.22 5.59
N SER A 64 1.76 14.49 5.35
CA SER A 64 0.43 15.08 5.55
C SER A 64 -0.54 14.78 4.40
N ASN A 65 -0.10 14.10 3.35
CA ASN A 65 -0.98 13.69 2.26
C ASN A 65 -2.00 12.66 2.74
N PHE A 66 -3.15 12.63 2.06
CA PHE A 66 -4.20 11.68 2.39
C PHE A 66 -3.70 10.24 2.30
N THR A 67 -3.92 9.50 3.39
CA THR A 67 -3.59 8.09 3.52
C THR A 67 -4.76 7.34 4.13
N CYS A 68 -5.08 6.17 3.59
CA CYS A 68 -6.05 5.24 4.14
C CYS A 68 -5.38 3.87 4.26
N THR A 69 -5.44 3.24 5.44
CA THR A 69 -4.74 1.98 5.65
C THR A 69 -5.39 1.12 6.73
N SER A 70 -5.37 -0.20 6.53
CA SER A 70 -5.78 -1.17 7.54
C SER A 70 -4.60 -1.71 8.38
N TYR A 71 -3.40 -1.16 8.22
CA TYR A 71 -2.26 -1.51 9.07
C TYR A 71 -2.47 -1.01 10.51
N PRO A 72 -1.98 -1.74 11.53
CA PRO A 72 -2.06 -1.32 12.93
C PRO A 72 -1.45 0.07 13.17
N VAL A 73 -2.02 0.82 14.11
CA VAL A 73 -1.58 2.20 14.43
C VAL A 73 -0.13 2.24 14.87
N GLU A 74 0.36 1.24 15.58
CA GLU A 74 1.75 1.11 16.02
C GLU A 74 2.69 1.02 14.84
N TRP A 75 2.26 0.29 13.78
CA TRP A 75 3.06 0.18 12.58
C TRP A 75 3.09 1.50 11.81
N GLN A 76 1.94 2.15 11.66
CA GLN A 76 1.85 3.47 11.03
C GLN A 76 2.77 4.49 11.75
N LYS A 77 2.70 4.56 13.09
CA LYS A 77 3.55 5.46 13.89
C LYS A 77 5.03 5.22 13.62
N ARG A 78 5.47 3.96 13.65
CA ARG A 78 6.86 3.64 13.36
C ARG A 78 7.25 4.01 11.93
N TYR A 79 6.40 3.72 10.95
CA TYR A 79 6.66 4.02 9.53
C TYR A 79 6.95 5.51 9.32
N TYR A 80 6.12 6.39 9.90
CA TYR A 80 6.32 7.83 9.80
C TYR A 80 7.46 8.35 10.69
N MET A 81 7.57 7.90 11.95
CA MET A 81 8.63 8.35 12.86
C MET A 81 10.03 7.97 12.40
N GLN A 82 10.16 6.89 11.63
CA GLN A 82 11.44 6.43 11.09
C GLN A 82 11.64 6.86 9.63
N ASP A 83 10.74 7.70 9.11
CA ASP A 83 10.82 8.27 7.78
C ASP A 83 10.96 7.22 6.67
N TYR A 84 10.30 6.07 6.85
CA TYR A 84 10.43 4.93 5.96
C TYR A 84 9.92 5.21 4.55
N MET A 85 9.03 6.19 4.38
CA MET A 85 8.51 6.60 3.07
C MET A 85 9.62 6.91 2.04
N HIS A 86 10.75 7.48 2.47
CA HIS A 86 11.84 7.86 1.57
C HIS A 86 12.76 6.69 1.18
N VAL A 87 12.76 5.62 1.97
CA VAL A 87 13.60 4.43 1.76
C VAL A 87 12.79 3.19 1.40
N ASP A 88 11.46 3.29 1.36
CA ASP A 88 10.57 2.19 1.01
C ASP A 88 10.68 1.87 -0.49
N PRO A 89 11.18 0.68 -0.87
CA PRO A 89 11.34 0.30 -2.27
C PRO A 89 9.99 0.20 -3.00
N VAL A 90 8.89 -0.06 -2.28
CA VAL A 90 7.54 -0.05 -2.87
C VAL A 90 7.16 1.37 -3.29
N MET A 91 7.45 2.36 -2.45
CA MET A 91 7.20 3.78 -2.75
C MET A 91 8.08 4.27 -3.90
N GLN A 92 9.38 3.94 -3.89
CA GLN A 92 10.29 4.34 -4.96
C GLN A 92 9.87 3.75 -6.32
N ARG A 93 9.52 2.46 -6.34
CA ARG A 93 9.06 1.79 -7.56
C ARG A 93 7.71 2.34 -8.03
N SER A 94 6.77 2.64 -7.13
CA SER A 94 5.44 3.12 -7.50
C SER A 94 5.48 4.46 -8.22
N LEU A 95 6.40 5.37 -7.84
CA LEU A 95 6.59 6.65 -8.50
C LEU A 95 7.04 6.53 -9.98
N GLN A 96 7.58 5.39 -10.37
CA GLN A 96 8.10 5.12 -11.72
C GLN A 96 7.27 4.06 -12.47
N SER A 97 6.19 3.55 -11.87
CA SER A 97 5.41 2.44 -12.41
C SER A 97 4.05 2.91 -12.92
N SER A 98 3.75 2.64 -14.18
CA SER A 98 2.40 2.79 -14.75
C SER A 98 1.55 1.53 -14.60
N LEU A 99 2.17 0.39 -14.25
CA LEU A 99 1.50 -0.90 -14.10
C LEU A 99 1.67 -1.43 -12.67
N PRO A 100 0.72 -2.23 -12.16
CA PRO A 100 0.88 -2.97 -10.92
C PRO A 100 2.14 -3.86 -10.96
N PHE A 101 2.78 -4.03 -9.81
CA PHE A 101 3.94 -4.88 -9.65
C PHE A 101 3.84 -5.69 -8.36
N GLU A 102 4.52 -6.83 -8.33
CA GLU A 102 4.61 -7.68 -7.15
C GLU A 102 5.86 -7.34 -6.35
N TRP A 103 5.79 -7.44 -5.01
CA TRP A 103 6.95 -7.15 -4.16
C TRP A 103 8.14 -8.08 -4.42
N GLN A 104 7.92 -9.27 -4.97
CA GLN A 104 8.99 -10.20 -5.36
C GLN A 104 9.86 -9.66 -6.51
N GLN A 105 9.36 -8.68 -7.26
CA GLN A 105 10.07 -8.02 -8.35
C GLN A 105 10.94 -6.85 -7.85
N LEU A 106 10.87 -6.49 -6.57
CA LEU A 106 11.66 -5.41 -6.00
C LEU A 106 13.08 -5.89 -5.69
N GLU A 107 14.06 -5.20 -6.24
CA GLU A 107 15.45 -5.36 -5.84
C GLU A 107 15.70 -4.51 -4.60
N ILE A 108 15.78 -5.16 -3.44
CA ILE A 108 16.14 -4.48 -2.19
C ILE A 108 17.66 -4.50 -2.08
N GLU A 109 18.30 -3.35 -2.25
CA GLU A 109 19.73 -3.22 -1.96
C GLU A 109 19.99 -3.63 -0.51
N LYS A 110 20.73 -4.73 -0.33
CA LYS A 110 21.19 -5.12 1.00
C LYS A 110 22.21 -4.08 1.44
N ILE A 111 21.84 -3.22 2.38
CA ILE A 111 22.79 -2.37 3.10
C ILE A 111 23.85 -3.29 3.70
N ARG A 112 25.02 -3.38 3.06
CA ARG A 112 26.21 -3.98 3.65
C ARG A 112 26.62 -3.08 4.79
N ARG A 113 26.27 -3.42 6.03
CA ARG A 113 26.92 -2.80 7.20
C ARG A 113 28.40 -3.16 7.12
N VAL A 114 29.21 -2.23 6.64
CA VAL A 114 30.65 -2.29 6.81
C VAL A 114 30.89 -2.04 8.29
N ILE A 115 30.95 -3.12 9.08
CA ILE A 115 31.50 -3.06 10.43
C ILE A 115 33.00 -2.83 10.23
N LYS A 116 33.44 -1.59 10.38
CA LYS A 116 34.87 -1.30 10.56
C LYS A 116 35.22 -1.73 11.98
N PHE A 117 36.10 -2.73 12.08
CA PHE A 117 36.84 -3.05 13.30
C PHE A 117 37.95 -2.02 13.52
#